data_AF-A0A136WEZ4-F1
#
_entry.id   AF-A0A136WEZ4-F1
#
_cell.length_a   1.000
_cell.length_b   1.000
_cell.length_c   1.000
_cell.angle_alpha   90.00
_cell.angle_beta   90.00
_cell.angle_gamma   90.00
#
_symmetry.space_group_name_H-M   'P 1'
#
loop_
_entity.id
_entity.type
_entity.pdbx_description
1 polymer ?
#
loop_
_entity_poly.entity_id
_entity_poly.type
_entity_poly.pdbx_seq_one_letter_code
_entity_poly.pdbx_strand_id
1 'polypeptide(L)'
;MLDVAIIGGGPAALSAALNCRQRNKTVCIFGRSLDSSLLFAAEKVDNYLGLPDVNGEEMLNRFYSHAVKNGVEFQECRVTQVLNMGEHYMINAENNFIEAKAIILATGLSKSKGIAGELDYLGKGVSYCATCDGMLYRNKKVIVISENEEGEAEANFLADICKEVLYIPLYKNVSFLKESVTVLAAKPKAVIGSGEKLTALETDQETISCDGIFFAKNTMPPDSLIFGLKTDGKNIEVDRRMSTNLPRVYAAGDCTGAPYQIAKAVGEGLVAALSAVSDIDQMTKK
;
A
#
# COMPACT_ATOMS: atom_id res chain seq x y z
N MET A 1 5.55 0.47 21.11
CA MET A 1 4.32 -0.16 20.61
C MET A 1 3.21 0.88 20.53
N LEU A 2 2.61 1.03 19.35
CA LEU A 2 1.50 1.94 19.09
C LEU A 2 0.17 1.31 19.52
N ASP A 3 -0.81 2.14 19.89
CA ASP A 3 -2.19 1.69 20.01
C ASP A 3 -2.77 1.42 18.61
N VAL A 4 -2.58 2.35 17.68
CA VAL A 4 -3.09 2.26 16.31
C VAL A 4 -2.00 2.61 15.30
N ALA A 5 -1.80 1.77 14.29
CA ALA A 5 -1.04 2.14 13.10
C ALA A 5 -1.99 2.34 11.91
N ILE A 6 -1.75 3.40 11.14
CA ILE A 6 -2.59 3.77 10.01
C ILE A 6 -1.75 3.67 8.73
N ILE A 7 -2.20 2.91 7.75
CA ILE A 7 -1.46 2.66 6.51
C ILE A 7 -2.12 3.44 5.37
N GLY A 8 -1.47 4.51 4.92
CA GLY A 8 -1.93 5.45 3.90
C GLY A 8 -1.90 6.90 4.40
N GLY A 9 -1.66 7.86 3.50
CA GLY A 9 -1.50 9.29 3.84
C GLY A 9 -2.67 10.21 3.43
N GLY A 10 -3.82 9.65 3.02
CA GLY A 10 -4.95 10.42 2.49
C GLY A 10 -5.93 10.98 3.54
N PRO A 11 -7.07 11.55 3.10
CA PRO A 11 -8.08 12.14 3.99
C PRO A 11 -8.63 11.18 5.05
N ALA A 12 -8.83 9.90 4.69
CA ALA A 12 -9.28 8.87 5.64
C ALA A 12 -8.28 8.65 6.77
N ALA A 13 -6.98 8.59 6.44
CA ALA A 13 -5.91 8.40 7.40
C ALA A 13 -5.77 9.59 8.36
N LEU A 14 -5.80 10.81 7.82
CA LEU A 14 -5.71 12.04 8.61
C LEU A 14 -6.91 12.18 9.56
N SER A 15 -8.12 11.86 9.08
CA SER A 15 -9.31 11.82 9.94
C SER A 15 -9.19 10.77 11.05
N ALA A 16 -8.76 9.56 10.70
CA ALA A 16 -8.61 8.48 11.67
C ALA A 16 -7.56 8.83 12.74
N ALA A 17 -6.39 9.31 12.33
CA ALA A 17 -5.30 9.65 13.24
C ALA A 17 -5.70 10.75 14.23
N LEU A 18 -6.33 11.82 13.71
CA LEU A 18 -6.82 12.91 14.54
C LEU A 18 -7.79 12.40 15.62
N ASN A 19 -8.73 11.52 15.26
CA ASN A 19 -9.70 10.97 16.19
C ASN A 19 -9.08 9.99 17.20
N CYS A 20 -8.09 9.19 16.80
CA CYS A 20 -7.31 8.37 17.73
C CYS A 20 -6.57 9.25 18.76
N ARG A 21 -5.93 10.34 18.32
CA ARG A 21 -5.24 11.29 19.22
C ARG A 21 -6.19 11.95 20.21
N GLN A 22 -7.37 12.39 19.77
CA GLN A 22 -8.39 12.97 20.66
C GLN A 22 -8.90 11.99 21.74
N ARG A 23 -8.65 10.68 21.57
CA ARG A 23 -8.95 9.64 22.56
C ARG A 23 -7.71 9.12 23.29
N ASN A 24 -6.65 9.93 23.34
CA ASN A 24 -5.39 9.66 24.02
C ASN A 24 -4.72 8.35 23.58
N LYS A 25 -4.85 7.98 22.30
CA LYS A 25 -4.13 6.85 21.72
C LYS A 25 -2.81 7.28 21.10
N THR A 26 -1.80 6.42 21.21
CA THR A 26 -0.58 6.55 20.42
C THR A 26 -0.87 6.09 18.99
N VAL A 27 -0.59 6.95 18.01
CA VAL A 27 -0.91 6.68 16.59
C VAL A 27 0.16 7.25 15.69
N CYS A 28 0.53 6.46 14.68
CA CYS A 28 1.41 6.88 13.60
C CYS A 28 0.76 6.56 12.26
N ILE A 29 0.81 7.52 11.35
CA ILE A 29 0.49 7.32 9.95
C ILE A 29 1.75 6.87 9.23
N PHE A 30 1.65 5.79 8.45
CA PHE A 30 2.66 5.31 7.52
C PHE A 30 2.15 5.52 6.11
N GLY A 31 2.76 6.42 5.36
CA GLY A 31 2.33 6.71 4.00
C GLY A 31 3.43 7.38 3.20
N ARG A 32 3.21 7.49 1.90
CA ARG A 32 4.02 8.33 1.03
C ARG A 32 3.76 9.82 1.30
N SER A 33 4.60 10.67 0.74
CA SER A 33 4.41 12.12 0.67
C SER A 33 2.98 12.51 0.26
N LEU A 34 2.47 13.64 0.77
CA LEU A 34 1.08 14.07 0.56
C LEU A 34 0.72 14.27 -0.91
N ASP A 35 1.70 14.64 -1.73
CA ASP A 35 1.57 14.81 -3.18
C ASP A 35 1.27 13.52 -3.94
N SER A 36 1.52 12.35 -3.33
CA SER A 36 1.12 11.06 -3.87
C SER A 36 -0.40 10.80 -3.82
N SER A 37 -1.14 11.58 -3.03
CA SER A 37 -2.59 11.46 -2.90
C SER A 37 -3.32 11.92 -4.16
N LEU A 38 -4.35 11.18 -4.58
CA LEU A 38 -5.21 11.57 -5.70
C LEU A 38 -5.87 12.94 -5.50
N LEU A 39 -6.14 13.30 -4.24
CA LEU A 39 -6.70 14.61 -3.91
C LEU A 39 -5.70 15.72 -4.21
N PHE A 40 -4.39 15.52 -4.06
CA PHE A 40 -3.40 16.60 -4.26
C PHE A 40 -3.46 17.19 -5.66
N ALA A 41 -3.73 16.36 -6.68
CA ALA A 41 -3.84 16.77 -8.08
C ALA A 41 -5.17 17.48 -8.44
N ALA A 42 -6.13 17.62 -7.51
CA ALA A 42 -7.41 18.22 -7.81
C ALA A 42 -7.30 19.75 -7.93
N GLU A 43 -7.58 20.31 -9.11
CA GLU A 43 -7.54 21.76 -9.35
C GLU A 43 -8.60 22.52 -8.53
N LYS A 44 -9.74 21.88 -8.24
CA LYS A 44 -10.85 22.48 -7.50
C LYS A 44 -11.66 21.43 -6.73
N VAL A 45 -12.06 21.76 -5.50
CA VAL A 45 -12.91 20.92 -4.64
C VAL A 45 -14.10 21.74 -4.15
N ASP A 46 -15.28 21.52 -4.76
CA ASP A 46 -16.52 22.26 -4.44
C ASP A 46 -17.53 21.44 -3.63
N ASN A 47 -17.26 20.15 -3.40
CA ASN A 47 -18.19 19.21 -2.80
C ASN A 47 -17.84 18.81 -1.35
N TYR A 48 -16.97 19.57 -0.68
CA TYR A 48 -16.66 19.37 0.74
C TYR A 48 -17.26 20.48 1.60
N LEU A 49 -18.32 20.15 2.33
CA LEU A 49 -19.06 21.11 3.14
C LEU A 49 -18.14 21.82 4.16
N GLY A 50 -18.16 23.15 4.13
CA GLY A 50 -17.40 24.00 5.06
C GLY A 50 -16.02 24.46 4.56
N LEU A 51 -15.57 24.01 3.39
CA LEU A 51 -14.33 24.45 2.75
C LEU A 51 -14.59 24.87 1.29
N PRO A 52 -15.21 26.04 1.04
CA PRO A 52 -15.39 26.54 -0.32
C PRO A 52 -14.07 27.01 -0.94
N ASP A 53 -14.01 27.00 -2.28
CA ASP A 53 -12.94 27.60 -3.09
C ASP A 53 -11.52 27.14 -2.74
N VAL A 54 -11.36 25.85 -2.45
CA VAL A 54 -10.05 25.22 -2.22
C VAL A 54 -9.69 24.26 -3.35
N ASN A 55 -8.41 24.20 -3.67
CA ASN A 55 -7.86 23.11 -4.46
C ASN A 55 -7.47 21.93 -3.55
N GLY A 56 -7.09 20.82 -4.16
CA GLY A 56 -6.81 19.58 -3.46
C GLY A 56 -5.53 19.60 -2.62
N GLU A 57 -4.46 20.23 -3.13
CA GLU A 57 -3.22 20.47 -2.39
C GLU A 57 -3.48 21.27 -1.10
N GLU A 58 -4.15 22.42 -1.21
CA GLU A 58 -4.50 23.29 -0.10
C GLU A 58 -5.37 22.56 0.93
N MET A 59 -6.35 21.79 0.47
CA MET A 59 -7.20 20.99 1.35
C MET A 59 -6.40 19.93 2.13
N LEU A 60 -5.52 19.17 1.47
CA LEU A 60 -4.68 18.16 2.14
C LEU A 60 -3.72 18.80 3.12
N ASN A 61 -3.06 19.90 2.75
CA ASN A 61 -2.15 20.63 3.64
C ASN A 61 -2.88 21.14 4.90
N ARG A 62 -4.12 21.61 4.76
CA ARG A 62 -4.96 21.97 5.92
C ARG A 62 -5.27 20.76 6.81
N PHE A 63 -5.65 19.62 6.22
CA PHE A 63 -5.92 18.39 6.98
C PHE A 63 -4.66 17.89 7.71
N TYR A 64 -3.53 17.85 7.02
CA TYR A 64 -2.24 17.45 7.57
C TYR A 64 -1.82 18.37 8.72
N SER A 65 -1.86 19.69 8.50
CA SER A 65 -1.53 20.68 9.54
C SER A 65 -2.42 20.54 10.77
N HIS A 66 -3.71 20.26 10.58
CA HIS A 66 -4.63 20.01 11.68
C HIS A 66 -4.27 18.74 12.46
N ALA A 67 -3.95 17.64 11.77
CA ALA A 67 -3.54 16.39 12.40
C ALA A 67 -2.23 16.55 13.19
N VAL A 68 -1.18 17.10 12.57
CA VAL A 68 0.14 17.27 13.21
C VAL A 68 0.06 18.22 14.42
N LYS A 69 -0.71 19.30 14.34
CA LYS A 69 -0.95 20.21 15.48
C LYS A 69 -1.57 19.51 16.69
N ASN A 70 -2.30 18.42 16.48
CA ASN A 70 -2.88 17.57 17.53
C ASN A 70 -1.98 16.38 17.92
N GLY A 71 -0.71 16.41 17.52
CA GLY A 71 0.29 15.42 17.89
C GLY A 71 0.14 14.08 17.15
N VAL A 72 -0.40 14.09 15.93
CA VAL A 72 -0.31 12.93 15.03
C VAL A 72 1.11 12.83 14.50
N GLU A 73 1.71 11.65 14.61
CA GLU A 73 2.98 11.32 13.97
C GLU A 73 2.73 10.84 12.54
N PHE A 74 3.55 11.32 11.60
CA PHE A 74 3.53 10.91 10.21
C PHE A 74 4.93 10.44 9.83
N GLN A 75 5.04 9.17 9.46
CA GLN A 75 6.26 8.58 8.97
C GLN A 75 6.14 8.37 7.46
N GLU A 76 6.97 9.09 6.71
CA GLU A 76 7.05 8.93 5.27
C GLU A 76 7.83 7.67 4.93
N CYS A 77 7.10 6.59 4.64
CA CYS A 77 7.66 5.30 4.27
C CYS A 77 6.58 4.38 3.70
N ARG A 78 7.00 3.37 2.96
CA ARG A 78 6.13 2.30 2.46
C ARG A 78 6.02 1.15 3.45
N VAL A 79 4.79 0.78 3.80
CA VAL A 79 4.53 -0.49 4.48
C VAL A 79 4.49 -1.61 3.44
N THR A 80 5.35 -2.61 3.61
CA THR A 80 5.46 -3.76 2.71
C THR A 80 4.70 -4.97 3.22
N GLN A 81 4.53 -5.10 4.54
CA GLN A 81 3.86 -6.26 5.14
C GLN A 81 3.32 -5.94 6.53
N VAL A 82 2.21 -6.59 6.88
CA VAL A 82 1.64 -6.64 8.23
C VAL A 82 1.45 -8.10 8.65
N LEU A 83 2.05 -8.47 9.77
CA LEU A 83 2.02 -9.81 10.34
C LEU A 83 1.18 -9.83 11.62
N ASN A 84 0.32 -10.83 11.76
CA ASN A 84 -0.47 -11.05 12.97
C ASN A 84 0.34 -11.84 14.01
N MET A 85 0.55 -11.24 15.19
CA MET A 85 1.31 -11.83 16.30
C MET A 85 0.40 -12.31 17.44
N GLY A 86 -0.91 -12.44 17.18
CA GLY A 86 -1.94 -12.81 18.16
C GLY A 86 -2.47 -11.60 18.91
N GLU A 87 -1.70 -11.08 19.86
CA GLU A 87 -2.11 -9.95 20.71
C GLU A 87 -1.92 -8.58 20.04
N HIS A 88 -1.04 -8.50 19.05
CA HIS A 88 -0.70 -7.28 18.31
C HIS A 88 -0.31 -7.63 16.86
N TYR A 89 0.02 -6.59 16.09
CA TYR A 89 0.49 -6.67 14.72
C TYR A 89 1.92 -6.14 14.62
N MET A 90 2.73 -6.81 13.80
CA MET A 90 4.06 -6.35 13.41
C MET A 90 4.01 -5.80 11.99
N ILE A 91 4.50 -4.59 11.80
CA ILE A 91 4.43 -3.82 10.56
C ILE A 91 5.85 -3.68 10.03
N ASN A 92 6.09 -4.12 8.80
CA ASN A 92 7.34 -3.89 8.10
C ASN A 92 7.23 -2.59 7.28
N ALA A 93 7.86 -1.53 7.78
CA ALA A 93 8.00 -0.23 7.12
C ALA A 93 9.43 -0.08 6.61
N GLU A 94 9.70 -0.50 5.37
CA GLU A 94 11.03 -0.43 4.75
C GLU A 94 12.17 -1.03 5.59
N ASN A 95 11.97 -2.23 6.13
CA ASN A 95 12.88 -2.95 7.04
C ASN A 95 12.96 -2.39 8.47
N ASN A 96 12.11 -1.41 8.82
CA ASN A 96 11.86 -1.03 10.20
C ASN A 96 10.60 -1.74 10.71
N PHE A 97 10.75 -2.53 11.77
CA PHE A 97 9.66 -3.30 12.37
C PHE A 97 8.99 -2.50 13.49
N ILE A 98 7.68 -2.31 13.36
CA ILE A 98 6.88 -1.50 14.29
C ILE A 98 5.72 -2.34 14.79
N GLU A 99 5.45 -2.28 16.08
CA GLU A 99 4.35 -3.01 16.71
C GLU A 99 3.15 -2.09 16.97
N ALA A 100 1.95 -2.57 16.64
CA ALA A 100 0.69 -1.88 16.92
C ALA A 100 -0.42 -2.84 17.39
N LYS A 101 -1.30 -2.40 18.29
CA LYS A 101 -2.43 -3.22 18.77
C LYS A 101 -3.55 -3.36 17.72
N ALA A 102 -3.77 -2.31 16.94
CA ALA A 102 -4.75 -2.26 15.86
C ALA A 102 -4.18 -1.60 14.59
N ILE A 103 -4.77 -1.93 13.45
CA ILE A 103 -4.39 -1.43 12.13
C ILE A 103 -5.59 -0.76 11.47
N ILE A 104 -5.40 0.41 10.85
CA ILE A 104 -6.38 1.03 9.94
C ILE A 104 -5.77 1.13 8.55
N LEU A 105 -6.35 0.41 7.60
CA LEU A 105 -5.98 0.45 6.19
C LEU A 105 -6.69 1.62 5.52
N ALA A 106 -5.92 2.60 5.05
CA ALA A 106 -6.39 3.81 4.39
C ALA A 106 -5.60 4.05 3.08
N THR A 107 -5.29 2.96 2.38
CA THR A 107 -4.38 2.91 1.22
C THR A 107 -4.94 3.53 -0.05
N GLY A 108 -6.21 3.96 -0.03
CA GLY A 108 -6.88 4.59 -1.16
C GLY A 108 -7.21 3.61 -2.29
N LEU A 109 -7.34 4.12 -3.51
CA LEU A 109 -7.60 3.29 -4.68
C LEU A 109 -6.34 2.57 -5.11
N SER A 110 -6.42 1.24 -5.20
CA SER A 110 -5.47 0.51 -6.04
C SER A 110 -5.73 0.87 -7.50
N LYS A 111 -4.84 1.66 -8.09
CA LYS A 111 -4.85 1.92 -9.55
C LYS A 111 -4.35 0.71 -10.33
N SER A 112 -3.72 -0.24 -9.65
CA SER A 112 -3.16 -1.40 -10.32
C SER A 112 -4.27 -2.37 -10.68
N LYS A 113 -4.68 -2.35 -11.96
CA LYS A 113 -5.23 -3.55 -12.57
C LYS A 113 -4.08 -4.54 -12.61
N GLY A 114 -4.07 -5.49 -11.66
CA GLY A 114 -3.17 -6.62 -11.73
C GLY A 114 -3.31 -7.31 -13.09
N ILE A 115 -2.26 -7.98 -13.53
CA ILE A 115 -2.31 -8.78 -14.75
C ILE A 115 -2.82 -10.19 -14.45
N ALA A 116 -3.32 -10.90 -15.45
CA ALA A 116 -3.81 -12.27 -15.24
C ALA A 116 -2.68 -13.15 -14.65
N GLY A 117 -3.00 -14.02 -13.69
CA GLY A 117 -2.02 -14.87 -13.01
C GLY A 117 -1.14 -14.19 -11.96
N GLU A 118 -1.20 -12.85 -11.80
CA GLU A 118 -0.36 -12.15 -10.83
C GLU A 118 -0.56 -12.63 -9.39
N LEU A 119 -1.82 -12.69 -8.94
CA LEU A 119 -2.17 -13.16 -7.60
C LEU A 119 -2.00 -14.67 -7.45
N ASP A 120 -2.26 -15.44 -8.51
CA ASP A 120 -2.16 -16.91 -8.49
C ASP A 120 -0.72 -17.38 -8.23
N TYR A 121 0.26 -16.61 -8.69
CA TYR A 121 1.68 -16.89 -8.52
C TYR A 121 2.36 -16.03 -7.45
N LEU A 122 1.61 -15.28 -6.64
CA LEU A 122 2.14 -14.54 -5.50
C LEU A 122 2.77 -15.50 -4.49
N GLY A 123 4.05 -15.27 -4.15
CA GLY A 123 4.85 -16.19 -3.33
C GLY A 123 5.32 -17.46 -4.06
N LYS A 124 4.94 -17.64 -5.33
CA LYS A 124 5.30 -18.78 -6.22
C LYS A 124 6.16 -18.36 -7.41
N GLY A 125 6.81 -17.19 -7.30
CA GLY A 125 7.55 -16.55 -8.38
C GLY A 125 7.23 -15.07 -8.53
N VAL A 126 6.05 -14.63 -8.11
CA VAL A 126 5.67 -13.22 -8.05
C VAL A 126 5.96 -12.66 -6.66
N SER A 127 6.57 -11.48 -6.59
CA SER A 127 6.83 -10.73 -5.35
C SER A 127 6.55 -9.23 -5.54
N TYR A 128 6.24 -8.55 -4.44
CA TYR A 128 6.12 -7.09 -4.36
C TYR A 128 7.23 -6.42 -3.54
N CYS A 129 8.20 -7.21 -3.04
CA CYS A 129 9.32 -6.70 -2.25
C CYS A 129 10.63 -7.33 -2.73
N ALA A 130 11.33 -6.62 -3.61
CA ALA A 130 12.63 -7.06 -4.12
C ALA A 130 13.67 -7.28 -3.01
N THR A 131 13.67 -6.42 -1.99
CA THR A 131 14.62 -6.50 -0.86
C THR A 131 14.34 -7.67 0.08
N CYS A 132 13.07 -8.07 0.21
CA CYS A 132 12.66 -9.20 1.04
C CYS A 132 13.00 -10.55 0.36
N ASP A 133 12.58 -10.71 -0.90
CA ASP A 133 12.62 -12.01 -1.58
C ASP A 133 13.78 -12.16 -2.56
N GLY A 134 14.51 -11.09 -2.89
CA GLY A 134 15.53 -11.08 -3.94
C GLY A 134 16.61 -12.15 -3.78
N MET A 135 16.99 -12.46 -2.53
CA MET A 135 17.96 -13.51 -2.23
C MET A 135 17.52 -14.92 -2.66
N LEU A 136 16.20 -15.19 -2.72
CA LEU A 136 15.64 -16.46 -3.21
C LEU A 136 15.86 -16.65 -4.72
N TYR A 137 16.21 -15.57 -5.43
CA TYR A 137 16.43 -15.53 -6.88
C TYR A 137 17.90 -15.31 -7.24
N ARG A 138 18.82 -15.53 -6.30
CA ARG A 138 20.27 -15.53 -6.58
C ARG A 138 20.61 -16.41 -7.79
N ASN A 139 21.41 -15.88 -8.70
CA ASN A 139 21.81 -16.52 -9.97
C ASN A 139 20.65 -16.90 -10.92
N LYS A 140 19.45 -16.36 -10.71
CA LYS A 140 18.28 -16.59 -11.57
C LYS A 140 18.00 -15.38 -12.48
N LYS A 141 17.12 -15.58 -13.46
CA LYS A 141 16.62 -14.50 -14.34
C LYS A 141 15.34 -13.92 -13.75
N VAL A 142 15.31 -12.62 -13.50
CA VAL A 142 14.14 -11.95 -12.92
C VAL A 142 13.68 -10.77 -13.78
N ILE A 143 12.39 -10.46 -13.69
CA ILE A 143 11.79 -9.29 -14.34
C ILE A 143 11.25 -8.35 -13.26
N VAL A 144 11.60 -7.08 -13.33
CA VAL A 144 11.04 -6.03 -12.49
C VAL A 144 10.10 -5.19 -13.34
N ILE A 145 8.84 -5.11 -12.93
CA ILE A 145 7.81 -4.28 -13.56
C ILE A 145 7.51 -3.13 -12.61
N SER A 146 7.71 -1.89 -13.06
CA SER A 146 7.57 -0.73 -12.18
C SER A 146 6.58 0.30 -12.69
N GLU A 147 5.71 0.79 -11.79
CA GLU A 147 4.78 1.90 -12.03
C GLU A 147 5.35 3.27 -11.56
N ASN A 148 6.55 3.29 -10.98
CA ASN A 148 7.19 4.49 -10.43
C ASN A 148 8.73 4.40 -10.38
N GLU A 149 9.39 5.49 -10.00
CA GLU A 149 10.86 5.57 -9.92
C GLU A 149 11.46 4.71 -8.79
N GLU A 150 10.70 4.35 -7.74
CA GLU A 150 11.20 3.48 -6.65
C GLU A 150 11.63 2.10 -7.17
N GLY A 151 10.96 1.59 -8.21
CA GLY A 151 11.34 0.32 -8.84
C GLY A 151 12.74 0.31 -9.46
N GLU A 152 13.33 1.47 -9.74
CA GLU A 152 14.71 1.57 -10.22
C GLU A 152 15.71 1.13 -9.14
N ALA A 153 15.48 1.53 -7.88
CA ALA A 153 16.30 1.11 -6.75
C ALA A 153 16.17 -0.39 -6.49
N GLU A 154 14.96 -0.95 -6.59
CA GLU A 154 14.71 -2.38 -6.46
C GLU A 154 15.40 -3.20 -7.56
N ALA A 155 15.35 -2.72 -8.81
CA ALA A 155 16.06 -3.36 -9.92
C ALA A 155 17.58 -3.34 -9.73
N ASN A 156 18.13 -2.22 -9.25
CA ASN A 156 19.55 -2.09 -8.96
C ASN A 156 20.01 -3.00 -7.83
N PHE A 157 19.17 -3.21 -6.81
CA PHE A 157 19.42 -4.18 -5.75
C PHE A 157 19.43 -5.62 -6.28
N LEU A 158 18.44 -5.98 -7.09
CA LEU A 158 18.37 -7.32 -7.69
C LEU A 158 19.53 -7.57 -8.67
N ALA A 159 20.03 -6.54 -9.33
CA ALA A 159 21.17 -6.64 -10.25
C ALA A 159 22.47 -7.08 -9.55
N ASP A 160 22.59 -6.87 -8.23
CA ASP A 160 23.74 -7.36 -7.44
C ASP A 160 23.62 -8.84 -7.05
N ILE A 161 22.44 -9.45 -7.22
CA ILE A 161 22.11 -10.78 -6.67
C ILE A 161 21.77 -11.78 -7.79
N CYS A 162 21.01 -11.34 -8.78
CA CYS A 162 20.45 -12.15 -9.85
C CYS A 162 21.42 -12.27 -11.03
N LYS A 163 21.25 -13.31 -11.86
CA LYS A 163 22.06 -13.51 -13.05
C LYS A 163 21.72 -12.51 -14.16
N GLU A 164 20.44 -12.19 -14.28
CA GLU A 164 19.90 -11.29 -15.30
C GLU A 164 18.68 -10.58 -14.72
N VAL A 165 18.64 -9.26 -14.88
CA VAL A 165 17.51 -8.42 -14.45
C VAL A 165 16.97 -7.67 -15.67
N LEU A 166 15.72 -7.94 -15.99
CA LEU A 166 14.97 -7.20 -17.01
C LEU A 166 14.09 -6.17 -16.31
N TYR A 167 14.05 -4.94 -16.81
CA TYR A 167 13.26 -3.85 -16.24
C TYR A 167 12.21 -3.35 -17.23
N ILE A 168 10.94 -3.38 -16.83
CA ILE A 168 9.81 -2.88 -17.61
C ILE A 168 9.22 -1.64 -16.90
N PRO A 169 9.53 -0.41 -17.37
CA PRO A 169 8.92 0.80 -16.84
C PRO A 169 7.52 1.04 -17.43
N LEU A 170 6.54 1.27 -16.56
CA LEU A 170 5.17 1.69 -16.91
C LEU A 170 4.94 3.21 -16.71
N TYR A 171 6.02 3.95 -16.44
CA TYR A 171 6.07 5.40 -16.31
C TYR A 171 7.11 5.98 -17.31
N LYS A 172 7.18 7.30 -17.40
CA LYS A 172 8.11 8.01 -18.30
C LYS A 172 9.39 8.41 -17.54
N ASN A 173 10.51 8.52 -18.26
CA ASN A 173 11.81 9.01 -17.78
C ASN A 173 12.49 8.10 -16.75
N VAL A 174 13.08 6.99 -17.22
CA VAL A 174 13.99 6.17 -16.41
C VAL A 174 15.32 6.89 -16.27
N SER A 175 15.85 7.03 -15.05
CA SER A 175 17.00 7.91 -14.81
C SER A 175 18.17 7.25 -14.08
N PHE A 176 17.92 6.21 -13.29
CA PHE A 176 18.85 5.65 -12.32
C PHE A 176 18.86 4.11 -12.36
N LEU A 177 19.42 3.53 -13.43
CA LEU A 177 19.64 2.08 -13.54
C LEU A 177 21.11 1.76 -13.80
N LYS A 178 21.58 0.65 -13.21
CA LYS A 178 22.89 0.05 -13.51
C LYS A 178 22.93 -0.47 -14.94
N GLU A 179 24.11 -0.43 -15.57
CA GLU A 179 24.34 -0.94 -16.93
C GLU A 179 24.00 -2.44 -17.09
N SER A 180 24.07 -3.20 -16.01
CA SER A 180 23.72 -4.63 -15.99
C SER A 180 22.21 -4.89 -16.04
N VAL A 181 21.37 -3.86 -15.93
CA VAL A 181 19.91 -3.98 -16.02
C VAL A 181 19.47 -3.71 -17.44
N THR A 182 18.79 -4.67 -18.07
CA THR A 182 18.27 -4.53 -19.43
C THR A 182 16.87 -3.93 -19.39
N VAL A 183 16.69 -2.72 -19.95
CA VAL A 183 15.38 -2.06 -20.02
C VAL A 183 14.60 -2.55 -21.24
N LEU A 184 13.35 -2.95 -21.02
CA LEU A 184 12.43 -3.42 -22.06
C LEU A 184 11.20 -2.52 -22.13
N ALA A 185 10.90 -2.03 -23.32
CA ALA A 185 9.68 -1.27 -23.60
C ALA A 185 8.54 -2.23 -24.00
N ALA A 186 7.89 -2.82 -23.01
CA ALA A 186 6.79 -3.77 -23.21
C ALA A 186 5.64 -3.51 -22.21
N LYS A 187 4.44 -3.99 -22.53
CA LYS A 187 3.29 -3.98 -21.62
C LYS A 187 3.00 -5.39 -21.13
N PRO A 188 3.04 -5.65 -19.81
CA PRO A 188 2.73 -6.95 -19.26
C PRO A 188 1.24 -7.28 -19.45
N LYS A 189 0.94 -8.54 -19.81
CA LYS A 189 -0.42 -9.05 -20.04
C LYS A 189 -0.83 -10.14 -19.07
N ALA A 190 0.04 -11.12 -18.84
CA ALA A 190 -0.24 -12.25 -17.98
C ALA A 190 1.04 -12.87 -17.41
N VAL A 191 0.93 -13.40 -16.20
CA VAL A 191 1.92 -14.25 -15.56
C VAL A 191 1.62 -15.69 -15.95
N ILE A 192 2.62 -16.38 -16.50
CA ILE A 192 2.50 -17.76 -16.95
C ILE A 192 3.31 -18.66 -16.02
N GLY A 193 2.72 -19.77 -15.60
CA GLY A 193 3.39 -20.77 -14.78
C GLY A 193 2.88 -22.18 -15.03
N SER A 194 3.54 -23.14 -14.38
CA SER A 194 3.22 -24.56 -14.43
C SER A 194 3.16 -25.10 -13.01
N GLY A 195 1.99 -25.61 -12.60
CA GLY A 195 1.76 -26.06 -11.22
C GLY A 195 1.92 -24.92 -10.22
N GLU A 196 2.81 -25.08 -9.24
CA GLU A 196 3.06 -24.08 -8.20
C GLU A 196 4.23 -23.14 -8.49
N LYS A 197 4.65 -23.02 -9.76
CA LYS A 197 5.80 -22.18 -10.10
C LYS A 197 5.56 -21.35 -11.35
N LEU A 198 5.87 -20.07 -11.25
CA LEU A 198 6.03 -19.17 -12.38
C LEU A 198 7.12 -19.65 -13.34
N THR A 199 6.91 -19.45 -14.64
CA THR A 199 7.87 -19.83 -15.70
C THR A 199 8.14 -18.71 -16.71
N ALA A 200 7.20 -17.77 -16.89
CA ALA A 200 7.34 -16.68 -17.85
C ALA A 200 6.39 -15.51 -17.58
N LEU A 201 6.69 -14.38 -18.22
CA LEU A 201 5.81 -13.22 -18.37
C LEU A 201 5.34 -13.12 -19.82
N GLU A 202 4.04 -13.10 -20.06
CA GLU A 202 3.46 -12.72 -21.35
C GLU A 202 3.35 -11.19 -21.44
N THR A 203 3.84 -10.61 -22.53
CA THR A 203 3.76 -9.17 -22.83
C THR A 203 2.98 -8.91 -24.12
N ASP A 204 2.86 -7.65 -24.51
CA ASP A 204 2.34 -7.26 -25.82
C ASP A 204 3.26 -7.54 -26.99
N GLN A 205 4.55 -7.81 -26.75
CA GLN A 205 5.52 -8.12 -27.79
C GLN A 205 5.87 -9.60 -27.85
N GLU A 206 6.18 -10.21 -26.70
CA GLU A 206 6.65 -11.59 -26.61
C GLU A 206 6.37 -12.23 -25.24
N THR A 207 6.67 -13.53 -25.13
CA THR A 207 6.67 -14.25 -23.85
C THR A 207 8.11 -14.43 -23.36
N ILE A 208 8.41 -13.86 -22.20
CA ILE A 208 9.76 -13.81 -21.65
C ILE A 208 9.88 -14.84 -20.53
N SER A 209 10.70 -15.87 -20.71
CA SER A 209 10.99 -16.84 -19.64
C SER A 209 11.75 -16.16 -18.50
N CYS A 210 11.31 -16.42 -17.28
CA CYS A 210 11.94 -15.90 -16.07
C CYS A 210 11.63 -16.82 -14.89
N ASP A 211 12.45 -16.70 -13.86
CA ASP A 211 12.28 -17.44 -12.61
C ASP A 211 11.47 -16.66 -11.58
N GLY A 212 11.46 -15.33 -11.68
CA GLY A 212 10.76 -14.44 -10.74
C GLY A 212 10.32 -13.13 -11.39
N ILE A 213 9.20 -12.59 -10.93
CA ILE A 213 8.66 -11.29 -11.33
C ILE A 213 8.44 -10.44 -10.09
N PHE A 214 9.03 -9.25 -10.07
CA PHE A 214 8.91 -8.27 -9.00
C PHE A 214 8.09 -7.09 -9.49
N PHE A 215 7.02 -6.76 -8.77
CA PHE A 215 6.13 -5.65 -9.12
C PHE A 215 6.36 -4.46 -8.17
N ALA A 216 7.02 -3.42 -8.66
CA ALA A 216 7.14 -2.13 -7.99
C ALA A 216 5.90 -1.27 -8.32
N LYS A 217 4.76 -1.61 -7.72
CA LYS A 217 3.48 -0.91 -7.92
C LYS A 217 3.34 0.29 -6.99
N ASN A 218 2.53 1.27 -7.39
CA ASN A 218 2.16 2.40 -6.52
C ASN A 218 1.29 1.97 -5.34
N THR A 219 0.50 0.92 -5.55
CA THR A 219 -0.41 0.35 -4.56
C THR A 219 -0.36 -1.17 -4.66
N MET A 220 -0.13 -1.83 -3.53
CA MET A 220 -0.25 -3.28 -3.43
C MET A 220 -1.71 -3.69 -3.29
N PRO A 221 -2.13 -4.85 -3.84
CA PRO A 221 -3.40 -5.47 -3.49
C PRO A 221 -3.53 -5.57 -1.96
N PRO A 222 -4.67 -5.17 -1.35
CA PRO A 222 -4.80 -5.15 0.10
C PRO A 222 -4.53 -6.49 0.80
N ASP A 223 -4.83 -7.60 0.14
CA ASP A 223 -4.58 -8.98 0.59
C ASP A 223 -3.10 -9.37 0.59
N SER A 224 -2.27 -8.72 -0.24
CA SER A 224 -0.81 -8.89 -0.21
C SER A 224 -0.13 -8.13 0.94
N LEU A 225 -0.77 -7.07 1.45
CA LEU A 225 -0.29 -6.30 2.60
C LEU A 225 -0.52 -7.05 3.92
N ILE A 226 -1.66 -7.73 4.04
CA ILE A 226 -2.02 -8.53 5.21
C ILE A 226 -2.69 -9.84 4.79
N PHE A 227 -2.02 -10.96 5.06
CA PHE A 227 -2.49 -12.28 4.64
C PHE A 227 -3.86 -12.61 5.24
N GLY A 228 -4.76 -13.14 4.40
CA GLY A 228 -6.11 -13.56 4.82
C GLY A 228 -7.13 -12.43 4.91
N LEU A 229 -6.79 -11.20 4.50
CA LEU A 229 -7.75 -10.12 4.37
C LEU A 229 -8.74 -10.41 3.24
N LYS A 230 -10.03 -10.33 3.53
CA LYS A 230 -11.09 -10.51 2.53
C LYS A 230 -11.27 -9.25 1.69
N THR A 231 -11.37 -9.46 0.37
CA THR A 231 -11.65 -8.43 -0.61
C THR A 231 -12.68 -8.94 -1.62
N ASP A 232 -13.41 -8.03 -2.24
CA ASP A 232 -14.28 -8.34 -3.39
C ASP A 232 -13.50 -8.43 -4.73
N GLY A 233 -12.17 -8.52 -4.65
CA GLY A 233 -11.22 -8.43 -5.77
C GLY A 233 -10.76 -7.00 -6.09
N LYS A 234 -11.43 -5.96 -5.56
CA LYS A 234 -11.03 -4.56 -5.75
C LYS A 234 -10.96 -3.78 -4.44
N ASN A 235 -11.89 -4.04 -3.55
CA ASN A 235 -12.11 -3.29 -2.32
C ASN A 235 -12.03 -4.23 -1.11
N ILE A 236 -11.57 -3.70 0.01
CA ILE A 236 -11.55 -4.40 1.29
C ILE A 236 -12.98 -4.51 1.81
N GLU A 237 -13.41 -5.72 2.16
CA GLU A 237 -14.73 -5.94 2.75
C GLU A 237 -14.75 -5.43 4.20
N VAL A 238 -15.70 -4.54 4.50
CA VAL A 238 -15.89 -3.98 5.85
C VAL A 238 -17.35 -3.99 6.29
N ASP A 239 -17.58 -4.09 7.59
CA ASP A 239 -18.88 -3.87 8.21
C ASP A 239 -19.17 -2.37 8.46
N ARG A 240 -20.32 -2.05 9.08
CA ARG A 240 -20.70 -0.67 9.43
C ARG A 240 -19.79 -0.01 10.47
N ARG A 241 -18.97 -0.77 11.18
CA ARG A 241 -17.95 -0.30 12.13
C ARG A 241 -16.58 -0.12 11.46
N MET A 242 -16.51 -0.29 10.13
CA MET A 242 -15.28 -0.32 9.34
C MET A 242 -14.35 -1.50 9.68
N SER A 243 -14.87 -2.54 10.35
CA SER A 243 -14.11 -3.73 10.72
C SER A 243 -13.97 -4.66 9.52
N THR A 244 -12.79 -5.20 9.31
CA THR A 244 -12.54 -6.26 8.32
C THR A 244 -12.85 -7.64 8.92
N ASN A 245 -12.56 -8.71 8.17
CA ASN A 245 -12.63 -10.07 8.71
C ASN A 245 -11.52 -10.40 9.74
N LEU A 246 -10.50 -9.56 9.85
CA LEU A 246 -9.38 -9.75 10.76
C LEU A 246 -9.58 -8.93 12.04
N PRO A 247 -9.31 -9.50 13.22
CA PRO A 247 -9.57 -8.84 14.51
C PRO A 247 -8.71 -7.58 14.68
N ARG A 248 -9.32 -6.45 15.02
CA ARG A 248 -8.63 -5.15 15.20
C ARG A 248 -7.93 -4.63 13.94
N VAL A 249 -8.36 -5.10 12.76
CA VAL A 249 -7.98 -4.53 11.47
C VAL A 249 -9.22 -3.87 10.87
N TYR A 250 -9.10 -2.59 10.59
CA TYR A 250 -10.15 -1.76 10.00
C TYR A 250 -9.69 -1.25 8.64
N ALA A 251 -10.63 -0.82 7.81
CA ALA A 251 -10.31 -0.15 6.55
C ALA A 251 -11.23 1.06 6.33
N ALA A 252 -10.71 2.13 5.71
CA ALA A 252 -11.44 3.38 5.50
C ALA A 252 -11.02 4.09 4.22
N GLY A 253 -11.96 4.83 3.61
CA GLY A 253 -11.73 5.59 2.39
C GLY A 253 -11.91 4.74 1.14
N ASP A 254 -11.25 5.13 0.06
CA ASP A 254 -11.53 4.55 -1.25
C ASP A 254 -11.16 3.06 -1.34
N CYS A 255 -10.30 2.56 -0.45
CA CYS A 255 -9.97 1.15 -0.35
C CYS A 255 -11.16 0.26 0.05
N THR A 256 -12.24 0.84 0.61
CA THR A 256 -13.48 0.13 0.97
C THR A 256 -14.56 0.20 -0.12
N GLY A 257 -14.25 0.86 -1.25
CA GLY A 257 -15.14 0.95 -2.40
C GLY A 257 -15.83 2.30 -2.57
N ALA A 258 -16.64 2.36 -3.63
CA ALA A 258 -17.35 3.57 -4.04
C ALA A 258 -18.45 3.96 -3.03
N PRO A 259 -18.87 5.24 -2.97
CA PRO A 259 -18.43 6.37 -3.81
C PRO A 259 -17.06 6.95 -3.38
N TYR A 260 -16.19 7.27 -4.34
CA TYR A 260 -14.86 7.82 -4.05
C TYR A 260 -14.93 9.32 -3.79
N GLN A 261 -15.23 9.69 -2.54
CA GLN A 261 -15.53 11.07 -2.13
C GLN A 261 -14.82 11.41 -0.82
N ILE A 262 -14.33 12.64 -0.72
CA ILE A 262 -13.55 13.12 0.44
C ILE A 262 -14.37 13.03 1.74
N ALA A 263 -15.64 13.44 1.70
CA ALA A 263 -16.53 13.37 2.85
C ALA A 263 -16.78 11.92 3.33
N LYS A 264 -16.92 10.96 2.39
CA LYS A 264 -16.98 9.53 2.72
C LYS A 264 -15.69 9.11 3.40
N ALA A 265 -14.53 9.39 2.80
CA ALA A 265 -13.24 8.98 3.32
C ALA A 265 -12.97 9.52 4.74
N VAL A 266 -13.27 10.80 4.98
CA VAL A 266 -13.16 11.41 6.31
C VAL A 266 -14.12 10.76 7.30
N GLY A 267 -15.36 10.50 6.91
CA GLY A 267 -16.37 9.85 7.76
C GLY A 267 -16.02 8.41 8.12
N GLU A 268 -15.55 7.62 7.15
CA GLU A 268 -15.08 6.25 7.39
C GLU A 268 -13.84 6.23 8.28
N GLY A 269 -12.90 7.17 8.09
CA GLY A 269 -11.72 7.32 8.95
C GLY A 269 -12.10 7.56 10.41
N LEU A 270 -13.10 8.41 10.66
CA LEU A 270 -13.68 8.64 11.99
C LEU A 270 -14.24 7.34 12.58
N VAL A 271 -15.07 6.62 11.82
CA VAL A 271 -15.71 5.38 12.32
C VAL A 271 -14.64 4.32 12.64
N ALA A 272 -13.67 4.11 11.76
CA ALA A 272 -12.57 3.17 11.97
C ALA A 272 -11.76 3.50 13.23
N ALA A 273 -11.43 4.78 13.44
CA ALA A 273 -10.71 5.22 14.63
C ALA A 273 -11.49 4.95 15.92
N LEU A 274 -12.79 5.26 15.95
CA LEU A 274 -13.62 5.02 17.14
C LEU A 274 -13.83 3.53 17.42
N SER A 275 -13.95 2.71 16.37
CA SER A 275 -14.01 1.25 16.51
C SER A 275 -12.71 0.68 17.08
N ALA A 276 -11.56 1.10 16.54
CA ALA A 276 -10.24 0.69 17.03
C ALA A 276 -10.02 1.07 18.50
N VAL A 277 -10.36 2.31 18.86
CA VAL A 277 -10.27 2.80 20.26
C VAL A 277 -11.10 1.91 21.19
N SER A 278 -12.36 1.64 20.82
CA SER A 278 -13.26 0.80 21.62
C SER A 278 -12.69 -0.59 21.85
N ASP A 279 -12.17 -1.24 20.81
CA ASP A 279 -11.70 -2.63 20.92
C ASP A 279 -10.38 -2.70 21.72
N ILE A 280 -9.50 -1.69 21.61
CA ILE A 280 -8.28 -1.57 22.43
C ILE A 280 -8.63 -1.35 23.92
N ASP A 281 -9.62 -0.51 24.21
CA ASP A 281 -10.05 -0.26 25.60
C ASP A 281 -10.63 -1.51 26.26
N GLN A 282 -11.30 -2.37 25.48
CA GLN A 282 -11.82 -3.64 25.97
C GLN A 282 -10.71 -4.66 26.27
N MET A 283 -9.59 -4.64 25.56
CA MET A 283 -8.44 -5.50 25.87
C MET A 283 -7.83 -5.18 27.24
N THR A 284 -7.81 -3.90 27.62
CA THR A 284 -7.18 -3.44 28.87
C THR A 284 -8.01 -3.78 30.12
N LYS A 285 -9.28 -4.18 29.94
CA LYS A 285 -10.20 -4.55 31.03
C LYS A 285 -10.13 -6.02 31.43
N LYS A 286 -9.43 -6.86 30.65
CA LYS A 286 -9.19 -8.27 30.97
C LYS A 286 -7.85 -8.43 31.68
#